data_AF-A0A7Z0ZUF4-F1
#
_entry.id   AF-A0A7Z0ZUF4-F1
#
_cell.length_a   1.000
_cell.length_b   1.000
_cell.length_c   1.000
_cell.angle_alpha   90.00
_cell.angle_beta   90.00
_cell.angle_gamma   90.00
#
_symmetry.space_group_name_H-M   'P 1'
#
loop_
_entity.id
_entity.type
_entity.pdbx_description
1 polymer ?
#
loop_
_entity_poly.entity_id
_entity_poly.type
_entity_poly.pdbx_seq_one_letter_code
_entity_poly.pdbx_strand_id
1 'polypeptide(L)'
;MRQLEESFEAYITKQPIQCVTRLLEVDPSYIAWKLIVTEAAPPEWPAIIGDIIHNLRASLDLLACELVEMNGHRDISDVYFPFAGSEDQLDHMISKRNFDKAAPQAIALVKELKPFRGGNVAIRAVHDLDIWDKHRAIIPDAAIISAMSGGFGVYELSQLPLGEIGGGVSQRSNLLVSGIEPGVTFSAIVTLTLPKGAPLGELPLIPTLRDLTADFELIIDAFEALH
;
A
#
# COMPACT_ATOMS: atom_id res chain seq x y z
N MET A 1 10.06 0.34 7.01
CA MET A 1 10.16 1.06 5.73
C MET A 1 11.46 0.75 4.98
N ARG A 2 12.63 1.17 5.48
CA ARG A 2 13.94 0.98 4.82
C ARG A 2 14.22 -0.44 4.30
N GLN A 3 13.90 -1.47 5.09
CA GLN A 3 14.07 -2.88 4.68
C GLN A 3 13.28 -3.24 3.42
N LEU A 4 12.06 -2.72 3.26
CA LEU A 4 11.23 -2.96 2.08
C LEU A 4 11.84 -2.31 0.83
N GLU A 5 12.36 -1.10 0.97
CA GLU A 5 12.99 -0.35 -0.12
C GLU A 5 14.28 -1.04 -0.60
N GLU A 6 15.17 -1.40 0.33
CA GLU A 6 16.41 -2.11 0.03
C GLU A 6 16.13 -3.48 -0.64
N SER A 7 15.12 -4.21 -0.13
CA SER A 7 14.69 -5.48 -0.72
C SER A 7 14.09 -5.30 -2.13
N PHE A 8 13.32 -4.24 -2.35
CA PHE A 8 12.76 -3.90 -3.65
C PHE A 8 13.86 -3.52 -4.67
N GLU A 9 14.82 -2.69 -4.28
CA GLU A 9 15.95 -2.34 -5.14
C GLU A 9 16.78 -3.56 -5.53
N ALA A 10 17.04 -4.46 -4.57
CA ALA A 10 17.74 -5.71 -4.82
C ALA A 10 16.94 -6.63 -5.76
N TYR A 11 15.61 -6.68 -5.63
CA TYR A 11 14.74 -7.46 -6.51
C TYR A 11 14.75 -6.95 -7.95
N ILE A 12 14.60 -5.63 -8.15
CA ILE A 12 14.60 -5.02 -9.50
C ILE A 12 15.96 -5.14 -10.19
N THR A 13 17.06 -5.09 -9.45
CA THR A 13 18.42 -5.26 -10.00
C THR A 13 18.60 -6.63 -10.68
N LYS A 14 17.85 -7.65 -10.26
CA LYS A 14 17.88 -8.99 -10.87
C LYS A 14 17.14 -9.09 -12.20
N GLN A 15 16.45 -8.02 -12.64
CA GLN A 15 15.59 -8.01 -13.83
C GLN A 15 14.59 -9.18 -13.83
N PRO A 16 13.67 -9.25 -12.84
CA PRO A 16 12.85 -10.45 -12.58
C PRO A 16 11.67 -10.63 -13.55
N ILE A 17 11.63 -9.85 -14.64
CA ILE A 17 10.54 -9.81 -15.61
C ILE A 17 11.12 -10.04 -17.00
N GLN A 18 10.60 -11.04 -17.72
CA GLN A 18 11.01 -11.36 -19.08
C GLN A 18 9.84 -11.26 -20.07
N CYS A 19 10.14 -10.84 -21.31
CA CYS A 19 9.19 -10.92 -22.41
C CYS A 19 9.25 -12.31 -23.06
N VAL A 20 8.13 -13.01 -23.03
CA VAL A 20 7.94 -14.25 -23.79
C VAL A 20 6.88 -14.01 -24.85
N THR A 21 7.30 -13.98 -26.12
CA THR A 21 6.36 -13.85 -27.24
C THR A 21 5.74 -15.21 -27.56
N ARG A 22 4.42 -15.27 -27.65
CA ARG A 22 3.70 -16.38 -28.31
C ARG A 22 2.89 -15.76 -29.44
N LEU A 23 3.36 -15.92 -30.67
CA LEU A 23 2.59 -15.55 -31.87
C LEU A 23 1.34 -16.44 -31.90
N LEU A 24 0.20 -15.92 -31.42
CA LEU A 24 -1.08 -16.49 -31.78
C LEU A 24 -1.39 -15.95 -33.17
N GLU A 25 -1.09 -16.75 -34.20
CA GLU A 25 -1.48 -16.53 -35.59
C GLU A 25 -3.00 -16.37 -35.67
N VAL A 26 -3.51 -15.14 -35.56
CA VAL A 26 -4.93 -14.86 -35.83
C VAL A 26 -5.09 -13.59 -36.66
N ASP A 27 -4.15 -12.63 -36.60
CA ASP A 27 -4.18 -11.42 -37.43
C ASP A 27 -2.76 -10.80 -37.56
N PRO A 28 -2.20 -10.62 -38.77
CA PRO A 28 -0.90 -9.97 -38.97
C PRO A 28 -0.86 -8.48 -38.54
N SER A 29 -2.00 -7.90 -38.19
CA SER A 29 -2.13 -6.51 -37.72
C SER A 29 -1.77 -6.30 -36.25
N TYR A 30 -1.58 -7.38 -35.47
CA TYR A 30 -1.33 -7.32 -34.03
C TYR A 30 -0.21 -8.26 -33.59
N ILE A 31 0.65 -7.80 -32.68
CA ILE A 31 1.62 -8.64 -31.96
C ILE A 31 1.08 -8.85 -30.55
N ALA A 32 1.03 -10.11 -30.10
CA ALA A 32 0.72 -10.48 -28.72
C ALA A 32 2.02 -10.85 -27.99
N TRP A 33 2.28 -10.21 -26.86
CA TRP A 33 3.36 -10.58 -25.95
C TRP A 33 2.79 -11.05 -24.61
N LYS A 34 3.52 -11.97 -23.98
CA LYS A 34 3.30 -12.39 -22.61
C LYS A 34 4.49 -11.98 -21.78
N LEU A 35 4.28 -11.16 -20.76
CA LEU A 35 5.30 -10.95 -19.75
C LEU A 35 5.21 -12.05 -18.71
N ILE A 36 6.35 -12.55 -18.25
CA ILE A 36 6.42 -13.51 -17.16
C ILE A 36 7.32 -13.01 -16.05
N VAL A 37 6.93 -13.33 -14.82
CA VAL A 37 7.80 -13.22 -13.65
C VAL A 37 8.75 -14.42 -13.65
N THR A 38 10.05 -14.17 -13.73
CA THR A 38 11.09 -15.22 -13.69
C THR A 38 11.64 -15.47 -12.30
N GLU A 39 11.48 -14.49 -11.41
CA GLU A 39 11.82 -14.60 -10.00
C GLU A 39 10.67 -14.02 -9.19
N ALA A 40 10.07 -14.83 -8.31
CA ALA A 40 8.98 -14.35 -7.46
C ALA A 40 9.46 -13.23 -6.53
N ALA A 41 8.55 -12.32 -6.21
CA ALA A 41 8.78 -11.35 -5.16
C ALA A 41 9.18 -12.05 -3.84
N PRO A 42 10.09 -11.46 -3.06
CA PRO A 42 10.47 -11.99 -1.76
C PRO A 42 9.23 -12.28 -0.88
N PRO A 43 9.08 -13.50 -0.36
CA PRO A 43 7.89 -13.93 0.38
C PRO A 43 7.69 -13.17 1.70
N GLU A 44 8.71 -12.49 2.20
CA GLU A 44 8.64 -11.64 3.40
C GLU A 44 7.98 -10.28 3.18
N TRP A 45 7.78 -9.83 1.93
CA TRP A 45 7.20 -8.50 1.66
C TRP A 45 5.83 -8.27 2.29
N PRO A 46 4.85 -9.19 2.19
CA PRO A 46 3.56 -8.99 2.83
C PRO A 46 3.67 -8.80 4.34
N ALA A 47 4.56 -9.56 5.01
CA ALA A 47 4.80 -9.41 6.44
C ALA A 47 5.41 -8.05 6.78
N ILE A 48 6.42 -7.60 6.02
CA ILE A 48 7.04 -6.28 6.23
C ILE A 48 6.02 -5.14 6.03
N ILE A 49 5.16 -5.25 5.02
CA ILE A 49 4.12 -4.25 4.73
C ILE A 49 3.07 -4.24 5.84
N GLY A 50 2.59 -5.42 6.25
CA GLY A 50 1.67 -5.59 7.37
C GLY A 50 2.23 -5.00 8.66
N ASP A 51 3.49 -5.27 8.99
CA ASP A 51 4.16 -4.72 10.17
C ASP A 51 4.25 -3.19 10.13
N ILE A 52 4.55 -2.58 8.98
CA ILE A 52 4.57 -1.11 8.85
C ILE A 52 3.20 -0.53 9.18
N ILE A 53 2.14 -1.06 8.56
CA ILE A 53 0.77 -0.57 8.73
C ILE A 53 0.28 -0.82 10.16
N HIS A 54 0.58 -1.99 10.72
CA HIS A 54 0.24 -2.33 12.09
C HIS A 54 0.91 -1.39 13.09
N ASN A 55 2.19 -1.08 12.90
CA ASN A 55 2.92 -0.15 13.76
C ASN A 55 2.35 1.28 13.71
N LEU A 56 1.95 1.77 12.52
CA LEU A 56 1.27 3.07 12.39
C LEU A 56 -0.07 3.09 13.13
N ARG A 57 -0.84 2.00 13.07
CA ARG A 57 -2.09 1.91 13.82
C ARG A 57 -1.84 1.83 15.32
N ALA A 58 -0.91 0.98 15.74
CA ALA A 58 -0.59 0.74 17.13
C ALA A 58 -0.03 2.01 17.81
N SER A 59 0.71 2.85 17.08
CA SER A 59 1.19 4.13 17.63
C SER A 59 0.05 5.06 18.03
N LEU A 60 -1.04 5.11 17.26
CA LEU A 60 -2.23 5.89 17.64
C LEU A 60 -2.94 5.31 18.86
N ASP A 61 -2.98 3.98 19.00
CA ASP A 61 -3.56 3.33 20.19
C ASP A 61 -2.71 3.61 21.44
N LEU A 62 -1.38 3.59 21.31
CA LEU A 62 -0.47 3.98 22.40
C LEU A 62 -0.65 5.45 22.79
N LEU A 63 -0.71 6.34 21.80
CA LEU A 63 -1.00 7.76 22.01
C LEU A 63 -2.34 7.96 22.74
N ALA A 64 -3.38 7.21 22.36
CA ALA A 64 -4.67 7.27 23.02
C ALA A 64 -4.60 6.89 24.50
N CYS A 65 -3.88 5.81 24.83
CA CYS A 65 -3.62 5.41 26.22
C CYS A 65 -2.90 6.52 26.99
N GLU A 66 -1.85 7.10 26.40
CA GLU A 66 -1.04 8.14 27.03
C GLU A 66 -1.86 9.40 27.32
N LEU A 67 -2.68 9.87 26.37
CA LEU A 67 -3.55 11.04 26.53
C LEU A 67 -4.59 10.84 27.65
N VAL A 68 -5.13 9.62 27.79
CA VAL A 68 -6.06 9.28 28.87
C VAL A 68 -5.33 9.22 30.22
N GLU A 69 -4.13 8.64 30.26
CA GLU A 69 -3.31 8.58 31.48
C GLU A 69 -2.90 9.97 31.97
N MET A 70 -2.48 10.85 31.06
CA MET A 70 -2.14 12.25 31.35
C MET A 70 -3.32 13.04 31.92
N ASN A 71 -4.56 12.69 31.55
CA ASN A 71 -5.77 13.28 32.12
C ASN A 71 -6.17 12.68 33.49
N GLY A 72 -5.30 11.87 34.11
CA GLY A 72 -5.45 11.36 35.46
C GLY A 72 -6.14 10.00 35.57
N HIS A 73 -6.41 9.32 34.45
CA HIS A 73 -7.05 8.01 34.43
C HIS A 73 -6.01 6.89 34.42
N ARG A 74 -5.90 6.12 35.51
CA ARG A 74 -4.92 5.02 35.62
C ARG A 74 -5.34 3.72 34.93
N ASP A 75 -6.63 3.57 34.65
CA ASP A 75 -7.15 2.40 33.94
C ASP A 75 -7.24 2.71 32.44
N ILE A 76 -6.14 2.40 31.76
CA ILE A 76 -5.99 2.49 30.30
C ILE A 76 -6.33 1.17 29.60
N SER A 77 -6.86 0.19 30.33
CA SER A 77 -7.36 -1.05 29.74
C SER A 77 -8.48 -0.72 28.77
N ASP A 78 -8.45 -1.33 27.58
CA ASP A 78 -9.42 -1.09 26.51
C ASP A 78 -9.52 0.38 26.03
N VAL A 79 -8.48 1.20 26.24
CA VAL A 79 -8.33 2.50 25.58
C VAL A 79 -7.72 2.28 24.19
N TYR A 80 -8.34 2.87 23.17
CA TYR A 80 -7.87 2.78 21.79
C TYR A 80 -8.15 4.09 21.06
N PHE A 81 -7.42 4.34 19.97
CA PHE A 81 -7.73 5.46 19.10
C PHE A 81 -9.09 5.23 18.42
N PRO A 82 -10.00 6.23 18.44
CA PRO A 82 -11.34 6.06 17.90
C PRO A 82 -11.33 6.17 16.37
N PHE A 83 -11.66 5.06 15.70
CA PHE A 83 -11.96 5.03 14.27
C PHE A 83 -13.42 4.66 14.05
N ALA A 84 -14.12 5.37 13.17
CA ALA A 84 -15.54 5.14 12.91
C ALA A 84 -15.85 4.72 11.46
N GLY A 85 -16.98 4.04 11.28
CA GLY A 85 -17.45 3.63 9.95
C GLY A 85 -18.03 4.79 9.13
N SER A 86 -18.49 5.84 9.82
CA SER A 86 -19.09 7.05 9.26
C SER A 86 -19.01 8.21 10.26
N GLU A 87 -19.32 9.43 9.83
CA GLU A 87 -19.27 10.63 10.67
C GLU A 87 -20.20 10.54 11.89
N ASP A 88 -21.43 10.05 11.70
CA ASP A 88 -22.46 9.90 12.76
C ASP A 88 -22.07 8.87 13.83
N GLN A 89 -21.10 8.00 13.54
CA GLN A 89 -20.62 6.99 14.48
C GLN A 89 -19.42 7.46 15.32
N LEU A 90 -18.80 8.60 15.00
CA LEU A 90 -17.56 9.02 15.64
C LEU A 90 -17.71 9.22 17.14
N ASP A 91 -18.75 9.92 17.58
CA ASP A 91 -19.01 10.15 19.01
C ASP A 91 -19.25 8.85 19.78
N HIS A 92 -19.97 7.91 19.16
CA HIS A 92 -20.16 6.57 19.74
C HIS A 92 -18.81 5.84 19.87
N MET A 93 -17.94 5.93 18.87
CA MET A 93 -16.63 5.27 18.89
C MET A 93 -15.67 5.90 19.90
N ILE A 94 -15.73 7.22 20.11
CA ILE A 94 -14.96 7.91 21.17
C ILE A 94 -15.30 7.31 22.54
N SER A 95 -16.58 7.17 22.87
CA SER A 95 -17.00 6.57 24.14
C SER A 95 -16.71 5.07 24.20
N LYS A 96 -17.00 4.32 23.14
CA LYS A 96 -16.77 2.86 23.07
C LYS A 96 -15.29 2.47 23.24
N ARG A 97 -14.36 3.35 22.83
CA ARG A 97 -12.92 3.16 22.97
C ARG A 97 -12.33 3.82 24.22
N ASN A 98 -13.18 4.21 25.16
CA ASN A 98 -12.78 4.89 26.40
C ASN A 98 -11.96 6.17 26.17
N PHE A 99 -12.02 6.75 24.96
CA PHE A 99 -11.30 7.97 24.61
C PHE A 99 -12.03 9.22 25.09
N ASP A 100 -13.30 9.10 25.49
CA ASP A 100 -14.05 10.13 26.21
C ASP A 100 -13.43 10.52 27.56
N LYS A 101 -12.50 9.71 28.08
CA LYS A 101 -11.68 10.00 29.26
C LYS A 101 -10.50 10.94 28.98
N ALA A 102 -10.14 11.19 27.72
CA ALA A 102 -9.05 12.11 27.37
C ALA A 102 -9.45 13.57 27.62
N ALA A 103 -8.47 14.48 27.58
CA ALA A 103 -8.72 15.91 27.74
C ALA A 103 -9.64 16.44 26.61
N PRO A 104 -10.49 17.47 26.88
CA PRO A 104 -11.40 18.01 25.86
C PRO A 104 -10.72 18.48 24.57
N GLN A 105 -9.49 18.99 24.66
CA GLN A 105 -8.70 19.40 23.49
C GLN A 105 -8.31 18.20 22.62
N ALA A 106 -7.93 17.06 23.22
CA ALA A 106 -7.61 15.84 22.49
C ALA A 106 -8.85 15.25 21.81
N ILE A 107 -10.00 15.27 22.47
CA ILE A 107 -11.29 14.87 21.88
C ILE A 107 -11.65 15.78 20.69
N ALA A 108 -11.45 17.10 20.83
CA ALA A 108 -11.68 18.04 19.75
C ALA A 108 -10.75 17.78 18.55
N LEU A 109 -9.46 17.51 18.81
CA LEU A 109 -8.49 17.19 17.75
C LEU A 109 -8.86 15.90 17.02
N VAL A 110 -9.28 14.84 17.72
CA VAL A 110 -9.82 13.62 17.09
C VAL A 110 -10.99 13.94 16.15
N LYS A 111 -11.91 14.81 16.57
CA LYS A 111 -13.05 15.22 15.72
C LYS A 111 -12.61 15.99 14.49
N GLU A 112 -11.60 16.84 14.62
CA GLU A 112 -11.00 17.58 13.51
C GLU A 112 -10.27 16.66 12.52
N LEU A 113 -9.57 15.66 13.03
CA LEU A 113 -8.91 14.63 12.23
C LEU A 113 -9.90 13.75 11.45
N LYS A 114 -11.18 13.70 11.82
CA LYS A 114 -12.24 12.96 11.11
C LYS A 114 -11.85 11.51 10.76
N PRO A 115 -11.53 10.64 11.75
CA PRO A 115 -11.06 9.26 11.51
C PRO A 115 -12.18 8.29 11.11
N PHE A 116 -12.93 8.65 10.06
CA PHE A 116 -14.07 7.89 9.55
C PHE A 116 -14.11 7.85 8.02
N ARG A 117 -14.91 6.95 7.44
CA ARG A 117 -15.05 6.85 5.99
C ARG A 117 -15.75 8.10 5.43
N GLY A 118 -15.11 8.75 4.46
CA GLY A 118 -15.53 10.07 3.96
C GLY A 118 -14.92 11.26 4.71
N GLY A 119 -14.15 11.00 5.78
CA GLY A 119 -13.35 11.99 6.50
C GLY A 119 -11.89 11.99 6.01
N ASN A 120 -10.95 11.93 6.94
CA ASN A 120 -9.53 11.84 6.61
C ASN A 120 -9.20 10.45 6.05
N VAL A 121 -8.84 10.44 4.75
CA VAL A 121 -8.58 9.23 3.99
C VAL A 121 -7.34 8.49 4.48
N ALA A 122 -6.26 9.21 4.83
CA ALA A 122 -4.99 8.59 5.25
C ALA A 122 -5.13 7.82 6.57
N ILE A 123 -5.68 8.48 7.60
CA ILE A 123 -5.93 7.85 8.92
C ILE A 123 -6.86 6.65 8.77
N ARG A 124 -7.95 6.82 8.00
CA ARG A 124 -8.91 5.74 7.78
C ARG A 124 -8.29 4.57 7.02
N ALA A 125 -7.44 4.85 6.03
CA ALA A 125 -6.77 3.84 5.22
C ALA A 125 -5.87 2.95 6.07
N VAL A 126 -5.10 3.49 7.02
CA VAL A 126 -4.25 2.68 7.91
C VAL A 126 -5.09 1.69 8.73
N HIS A 127 -6.21 2.14 9.27
CA HIS A 127 -7.12 1.25 10.00
C HIS A 127 -7.73 0.17 9.11
N ASP A 128 -8.20 0.55 7.92
CA ASP A 128 -8.80 -0.41 6.98
C ASP A 128 -7.75 -1.38 6.42
N LEU A 129 -6.50 -0.94 6.21
CA LEU A 129 -5.38 -1.76 5.75
C LEU A 129 -4.90 -2.74 6.82
N ASP A 130 -4.81 -2.33 8.10
CA ASP A 130 -4.50 -3.25 9.21
C ASP A 130 -5.57 -4.33 9.38
N ILE A 131 -6.85 -3.99 9.17
CA ILE A 131 -7.93 -4.99 9.14
C ILE A 131 -7.79 -5.89 7.92
N TRP A 132 -7.50 -5.30 6.75
CA TRP A 132 -7.33 -6.06 5.51
C TRP A 132 -6.20 -7.08 5.65
N ASP A 133 -5.03 -6.67 6.11
CA ASP A 133 -3.84 -7.51 6.24
C ASP A 133 -4.09 -8.76 7.10
N LYS A 134 -4.81 -8.59 8.21
CA LYS A 134 -5.22 -9.69 9.11
C LYS A 134 -6.09 -10.76 8.43
N HIS A 135 -6.83 -10.39 7.39
CA HIS A 135 -7.71 -11.29 6.65
C HIS A 135 -7.15 -11.70 5.28
N ARG A 136 -6.26 -10.88 4.71
CA ARG A 136 -5.73 -10.97 3.36
C ARG A 136 -4.35 -10.31 3.38
N ALA A 137 -3.31 -11.13 3.37
CA ALA A 137 -1.93 -10.64 3.25
C ALA A 137 -1.84 -9.59 2.13
N ILE A 138 -1.19 -8.46 2.41
CA ILE A 138 -1.00 -7.40 1.42
C ILE A 138 0.10 -7.86 0.45
N ILE A 139 -0.31 -8.55 -0.61
CA ILE A 139 0.58 -8.99 -1.69
C ILE A 139 0.65 -7.85 -2.71
N PRO A 140 1.80 -7.18 -2.87
CA PRO A 140 1.90 -6.06 -3.80
C PRO A 140 1.78 -6.53 -5.25
N ASP A 141 1.07 -5.74 -6.04
CA ASP A 141 1.00 -5.91 -7.49
C ASP A 141 2.11 -5.09 -8.15
N ALA A 142 2.68 -5.56 -9.25
CA ALA A 142 3.55 -4.74 -10.08
C ALA A 142 2.75 -4.03 -11.17
N ALA A 143 2.90 -2.71 -11.24
CA ALA A 143 2.66 -1.94 -12.44
C ALA A 143 3.99 -1.82 -13.20
N ILE A 144 4.01 -2.20 -14.47
CA ILE A 144 5.16 -1.97 -15.34
C ILE A 144 4.85 -0.73 -16.16
N ILE A 145 5.58 0.35 -15.93
CA ILE A 145 5.29 1.67 -16.51
C ILE A 145 6.05 1.87 -17.83
N SER A 146 7.23 1.26 -17.96
CA SER A 146 8.05 1.35 -19.17
C SER A 146 8.96 0.15 -19.31
N ALA A 147 9.11 -0.35 -20.53
CA ALA A 147 9.98 -1.47 -20.89
C ALA A 147 10.84 -1.02 -22.08
N MET A 148 12.18 -0.95 -21.92
CA MET A 148 13.06 -0.56 -23.02
C MET A 148 13.88 -1.75 -23.52
N SER A 149 13.72 -2.11 -24.79
CA SER A 149 14.65 -2.98 -25.52
C SER A 149 14.88 -2.44 -26.92
N GLY A 150 16.13 -2.11 -27.26
CA GLY A 150 16.62 -1.99 -28.65
C GLY A 150 16.01 -0.91 -29.57
N GLY A 151 14.90 -0.26 -29.22
CA GLY A 151 14.23 0.73 -30.05
C GLY A 151 12.73 0.81 -29.76
N PHE A 152 12.30 2.00 -29.33
CA PHE A 152 10.93 2.55 -29.25
C PHE A 152 9.80 1.73 -28.59
N GLY A 153 9.35 2.24 -27.44
CA GLY A 153 8.02 2.00 -26.87
C GLY A 153 8.02 2.12 -25.34
N VAL A 154 7.24 3.04 -24.78
CA VAL A 154 6.85 3.02 -23.36
C VAL A 154 5.55 2.22 -23.30
N TYR A 155 5.53 1.15 -22.52
CA TYR A 155 4.36 0.30 -22.36
C TYR A 155 3.91 0.37 -20.90
N GLU A 156 2.71 0.90 -20.69
CA GLU A 156 2.02 0.75 -19.43
C GLU A 156 1.31 -0.60 -19.44
N LEU A 157 1.82 -1.54 -18.63
CA LEU A 157 1.17 -2.82 -18.38
C LEU A 157 0.62 -2.80 -16.97
N SER A 158 -0.69 -2.97 -16.87
CA SER A 158 -1.40 -2.99 -15.60
C SER A 158 -1.41 -4.41 -15.01
N GLN A 159 -0.93 -4.52 -13.78
CA GLN A 159 -1.14 -5.63 -12.84
C GLN A 159 -0.47 -6.98 -13.20
N LEU A 160 0.83 -7.05 -12.98
CA LEU A 160 1.59 -8.31 -12.97
C LEU A 160 1.67 -8.85 -11.53
N PRO A 161 1.07 -10.03 -11.23
CA PRO A 161 1.20 -10.64 -9.91
C PRO A 161 2.64 -11.13 -9.70
N LEU A 162 3.37 -10.51 -8.78
CA LEU A 162 4.79 -10.85 -8.52
C LEU A 162 4.96 -12.12 -7.66
N GLY A 163 3.89 -12.62 -7.03
CA GLY A 163 3.95 -13.74 -6.08
C GLY A 163 4.11 -15.13 -6.71
N GLU A 164 3.98 -15.27 -8.04
CA GLU A 164 4.02 -16.57 -8.73
C GLU A 164 5.01 -16.57 -9.90
N ILE A 165 5.99 -17.48 -9.87
CA ILE A 165 6.89 -17.71 -11.00
C ILE A 165 6.07 -18.22 -12.19
N GLY A 166 6.25 -17.62 -13.37
CA GLY A 166 5.46 -17.91 -14.56
C GLY A 166 4.08 -17.25 -14.58
N GLY A 167 3.69 -16.57 -13.48
CA GLY A 167 2.63 -15.59 -13.46
C GLY A 167 2.91 -14.52 -14.51
N GLY A 168 1.88 -14.17 -15.30
CA GLY A 168 2.11 -13.37 -16.48
C GLY A 168 0.86 -12.70 -17.02
N VAL A 169 1.05 -11.49 -17.54
CA VAL A 169 0.00 -10.73 -18.23
C VAL A 169 0.23 -10.87 -19.74
N SER A 170 -0.84 -11.22 -20.46
CA SER A 170 -0.86 -11.16 -21.91
C SER A 170 -1.45 -9.84 -22.35
N GLN A 171 -0.70 -9.08 -23.15
CA GLN A 171 -1.17 -7.80 -23.65
C GLN A 171 -1.14 -7.80 -25.19
N ARG A 172 -2.21 -7.27 -25.76
CA ARG A 172 -2.35 -7.05 -27.21
C ARG A 172 -2.03 -5.60 -27.50
N SER A 173 -1.19 -5.35 -28.49
CA SER A 173 -0.88 -4.00 -28.95
C SER A 173 -1.12 -3.89 -30.46
N ASN A 174 -1.66 -2.74 -30.85
CA ASN A 174 -1.94 -2.35 -32.23
C ASN A 174 -0.70 -1.74 -32.90
N LEU A 175 0.39 -1.54 -32.15
CA LEU A 175 1.63 -0.98 -32.67
C LEU A 175 2.55 -2.10 -33.16
N LEU A 176 3.17 -1.90 -34.32
CA LEU A 176 4.32 -2.66 -34.80
C LEU A 176 5.44 -2.54 -33.75
N VAL A 177 5.48 -3.47 -32.81
CA VAL A 177 6.61 -3.64 -31.92
C VAL A 177 7.70 -4.38 -32.68
N SER A 178 8.46 -3.59 -33.43
CA SER A 178 9.67 -4.04 -34.10
C SER A 178 10.82 -3.98 -33.10
N GLY A 179 11.39 -5.12 -32.73
CA GLY A 179 12.65 -5.18 -31.98
C GLY A 179 12.64 -5.94 -30.66
N ILE A 180 11.51 -6.53 -30.24
CA ILE A 180 11.47 -7.44 -29.07
C ILE A 180 11.43 -8.89 -29.57
N GLU A 181 12.59 -9.54 -29.58
CA GLU A 181 12.66 -10.97 -29.89
C GLU A 181 12.13 -11.81 -28.72
N PRO A 182 11.51 -12.98 -28.97
CA PRO A 182 11.11 -13.89 -27.90
C PRO A 182 12.29 -14.27 -27.00
N GLY A 183 12.10 -14.21 -25.68
CA GLY A 183 13.14 -14.55 -24.71
C GLY A 183 14.08 -13.39 -24.38
N VAL A 184 13.82 -12.18 -24.88
CA VAL A 184 14.56 -10.97 -24.46
C VAL A 184 14.13 -10.55 -23.06
N THR A 185 15.11 -10.44 -22.16
CA THR A 185 14.99 -9.71 -20.90
C THR A 185 15.18 -8.22 -21.19
N PHE A 186 14.38 -7.37 -20.55
CA PHE A 186 14.51 -5.92 -20.66
C PHE A 186 14.52 -5.29 -19.26
N SER A 187 15.09 -4.09 -19.18
CA SER A 187 14.96 -3.27 -17.96
C SER A 187 13.59 -2.62 -17.97
N ALA A 188 12.82 -2.88 -16.92
CA ALA A 188 11.47 -2.38 -16.74
C ALA A 188 11.45 -1.37 -15.60
N ILE A 189 10.76 -0.23 -15.78
CA ILE A 189 10.34 0.59 -14.65
C ILE A 189 9.17 -0.14 -14.00
N VAL A 190 9.47 -0.83 -12.91
CA VAL A 190 8.47 -1.50 -12.07
C VAL A 190 8.10 -0.58 -10.93
N THR A 191 6.81 -0.44 -10.68
CA THR A 191 6.27 0.22 -9.49
C THR A 191 5.44 -0.80 -8.73
N LEU A 192 5.77 -1.03 -7.47
CA LEU A 192 4.90 -1.78 -6.57
C LEU A 192 3.67 -0.95 -6.28
N THR A 193 2.51 -1.57 -6.32
CA THR A 193 1.22 -0.95 -6.06
C THR A 193 0.48 -1.74 -4.97
N LEU A 194 -0.38 -1.03 -4.22
CA LEU A 194 -1.29 -1.69 -3.29
C LEU A 194 -2.29 -2.57 -4.06
N PRO A 195 -2.68 -3.74 -3.51
CA PRO A 195 -3.56 -4.66 -4.21
C PRO A 195 -4.87 -4.01 -4.63
N LYS A 196 -5.37 -4.38 -5.80
CA LYS A 196 -6.69 -3.90 -6.25
C LYS A 196 -7.78 -4.24 -5.23
N GLY A 197 -8.55 -3.22 -4.83
CA GLY A 197 -9.63 -3.36 -3.86
C GLY A 197 -9.21 -3.28 -2.39
N ALA A 198 -7.90 -3.22 -2.10
CA ALA A 198 -7.42 -2.75 -0.80
C ALA A 198 -7.72 -1.24 -0.64
N PRO A 199 -7.77 -0.71 0.58
CA PRO A 199 -7.76 0.74 0.80
C PRO A 199 -6.52 1.34 0.14
N LEU A 200 -6.67 2.47 -0.56
CA LEU A 200 -5.61 3.07 -1.37
C LEU A 200 -5.08 2.13 -2.49
N GLY A 201 -5.88 1.14 -2.90
CA GLY A 201 -5.52 0.17 -3.93
C GLY A 201 -5.08 0.83 -5.23
N GLU A 202 -4.16 0.16 -5.92
CA GLU A 202 -3.54 0.61 -7.18
C GLU A 202 -2.59 1.82 -7.04
N LEU A 203 -2.53 2.48 -5.87
CA LEU A 203 -1.53 3.52 -5.62
C LEU A 203 -0.12 2.93 -5.44
N PRO A 204 0.95 3.67 -5.80
CA PRO A 204 2.33 3.25 -5.60
C PRO A 204 2.61 2.94 -4.12
N LEU A 205 2.93 1.69 -3.80
CA LEU A 205 3.07 1.19 -2.44
C LEU A 205 4.08 1.99 -1.62
N ILE A 206 5.32 2.09 -2.10
CA ILE A 206 6.41 2.72 -1.34
C ILE A 206 6.13 4.22 -1.10
N PRO A 207 5.79 5.04 -2.11
CA PRO A 207 5.38 6.43 -1.88
C PRO A 207 4.20 6.54 -0.90
N THR A 208 3.16 5.72 -1.09
CA THR A 208 1.98 5.74 -0.20
C THR A 208 2.35 5.44 1.25
N LEU A 209 3.21 4.45 1.51
CA LEU A 209 3.67 4.15 2.87
C LEU A 209 4.50 5.28 3.49
N ARG A 210 5.30 6.00 2.68
CA ARG A 210 6.03 7.19 3.15
C ARG A 210 5.08 8.32 3.52
N ASP A 211 4.13 8.62 2.64
CA ASP A 211 3.15 9.68 2.86
C ASP A 211 2.31 9.39 4.11
N LEU A 212 1.87 8.13 4.29
CA LEU A 212 1.17 7.71 5.51
C LEU A 212 2.03 7.86 6.76
N THR A 213 3.33 7.55 6.69
CA THR A 213 4.24 7.71 7.83
C THR A 213 4.40 9.19 8.18
N ALA A 214 4.62 10.06 7.19
CA ALA A 214 4.75 11.49 7.39
C ALA A 214 3.46 12.13 7.93
N ASP A 215 2.30 11.73 7.40
CA ASP A 215 0.99 12.19 7.91
C ASP A 215 0.81 11.79 9.39
N PHE A 216 1.23 10.58 9.77
CA PHE A 216 1.11 10.10 11.15
C PHE A 216 2.08 10.78 12.11
N GLU A 217 3.30 11.09 11.67
CA GLU A 217 4.23 11.92 12.44
C GLU A 217 3.61 13.29 12.75
N LEU A 218 3.01 13.96 11.75
CA LEU A 218 2.33 15.24 11.94
C LEU A 218 1.12 15.14 12.89
N ILE A 219 0.39 14.03 12.86
CA ILE A 219 -0.74 13.79 13.77
C ILE A 219 -0.23 13.63 15.20
N ILE A 220 0.82 12.84 15.41
CA ILE A 220 1.43 12.64 16.74
C ILE A 220 1.92 13.98 17.28
N ASP A 221 2.68 14.74 16.49
CA ASP A 221 3.17 16.08 16.86
C ASP A 221 2.02 17.01 17.27
N ALA A 222 0.88 16.95 16.57
CA ALA A 222 -0.29 17.77 16.89
C ALA A 222 -0.92 17.41 18.25
N PHE A 223 -0.90 16.13 18.65
CA PHE A 223 -1.34 15.71 19.98
C PHE A 223 -0.32 16.05 21.06
N GLU A 224 0.98 15.87 20.79
CA GLU A 224 2.04 16.24 21.73
C GLU A 224 2.03 17.74 22.03
N ALA A 225 1.69 18.58 21.06
CA ALA A 225 1.57 20.03 21.23
C ALA A 225 0.40 20.47 22.13
N LEU A 226 -0.49 19.56 22.56
CA LEU A 226 -1.55 19.86 23.52
C LEU A 226 -1.05 19.91 24.98
N HIS A 227 0.21 19.56 25.23
CA HIS A 227 0.82 19.42 26.55
C HIS A 227 1.92 20.46 26.82
#